data_AF-A0A8S3UCH7-F1
#
_entry.id   AF-A0A8S3UCH7-F1
#
_cell.length_a   1.000
_cell.length_b   1.000
_cell.length_c   1.000
_cell.angle_alpha   90.00
_cell.angle_beta   90.00
_cell.angle_gamma   90.00
#
_symmetry.space_group_name_H-M   'P 1'
#
loop_
_entity.id
_entity.type
_entity.pdbx_description
1 polymer ?
#
loop_
_entity_poly.entity_id
_entity_poly.type
_entity_poly.pdbx_seq_one_letter_code
_entity_poly.pdbx_strand_id
1 'polypeptide(L)'
;MKRLKSILQNVITVDRQQVRTKMYWPRKIEPEEEKTHAQRIAEMKQTDPELDKVINIGFPVTKFDRTERKKIKHQLKESIAEKELDLERAARTRTLNVPLEEVKKIYTQEMQRFHWKSLAEHYGIYRDLFDNAMFYQCVNMDISYDFDEEYVSKVHIGNRLKPSEVGLHAYILKPDKVVLHTCT
;
A
#
# COMPACT_ATOMS: atom_id res chain seq x y z
N MET A 1 12.41 -49.15 -51.21
CA MET A 1 13.22 -47.97 -50.84
C MET A 1 12.44 -47.13 -49.84
N LYS A 2 13.09 -46.74 -48.73
CA LYS A 2 12.86 -45.57 -47.86
C LYS A 2 11.43 -45.46 -47.24
N ARG A 3 11.29 -45.78 -45.95
CA ARG A 3 11.27 -44.80 -44.82
C ARG A 3 10.41 -43.59 -45.19
N LEU A 4 9.21 -43.41 -44.63
CA LEU A 4 9.00 -42.55 -43.46
C LEU A 4 7.65 -42.90 -42.77
N LYS A 5 7.64 -43.95 -41.94
CA LYS A 5 6.74 -44.01 -40.78
C LYS A 5 7.56 -43.58 -39.58
N SER A 6 6.93 -42.85 -38.64
CA SER A 6 7.48 -42.27 -37.40
C SER A 6 8.02 -40.83 -37.50
N ILE A 7 7.12 -39.85 -37.54
CA ILE A 7 7.39 -38.52 -36.96
C ILE A 7 6.63 -38.35 -35.62
N LEU A 8 5.78 -39.31 -35.24
CA LEU A 8 5.00 -39.25 -33.99
C LEU A 8 5.51 -40.20 -32.89
N GLN A 9 6.80 -40.57 -32.91
CA GLN A 9 7.39 -41.45 -31.89
C GLN A 9 8.60 -40.85 -31.18
N ASN A 10 8.76 -39.52 -31.22
CA ASN A 10 9.51 -38.86 -30.16
C ASN A 10 8.51 -38.51 -29.07
N VAL A 11 8.36 -39.49 -28.18
CA VAL A 11 7.91 -39.35 -26.80
C VAL A 11 8.33 -37.96 -26.30
N ILE A 12 7.37 -37.02 -26.29
CA ILE A 12 7.49 -35.87 -25.40
C ILE A 12 7.48 -36.53 -24.03
N THR A 13 8.65 -36.68 -23.42
CA THR A 13 8.75 -36.82 -21.98
C THR A 13 8.15 -35.53 -21.44
N VAL A 14 6.83 -35.52 -21.30
CA VAL A 14 6.12 -34.49 -20.56
C VAL A 14 6.64 -34.68 -19.16
N ASP A 15 7.60 -33.84 -18.81
CA ASP A 15 8.09 -33.70 -17.46
C ASP A 15 6.86 -33.38 -16.62
N ARG A 16 6.26 -34.42 -16.01
CA ARG A 16 5.16 -34.27 -15.06
C ARG A 16 5.78 -33.66 -13.83
N GLN A 17 6.11 -32.38 -13.94
CA GLN A 17 6.59 -31.57 -12.85
C GLN A 17 5.52 -31.64 -11.78
N GLN A 18 5.71 -32.51 -10.79
CA GLN A 18 5.03 -32.45 -9.51
C GLN A 18 5.52 -31.19 -8.82
N VAL A 19 5.06 -30.03 -9.29
CA VAL A 19 5.18 -28.78 -8.58
C VAL A 19 3.79 -28.51 -8.04
N ARG A 20 3.60 -28.88 -6.78
CA ARG A 20 2.33 -28.69 -6.04
C ARG A 20 1.96 -27.21 -5.85
N THR A 21 2.74 -26.29 -6.39
CA THR A 21 2.47 -24.85 -6.51
C THR A 21 2.93 -24.30 -7.86
N LYS A 22 2.42 -24.84 -8.97
CA LYS A 22 2.36 -24.11 -10.25
C LYS A 22 0.95 -24.24 -10.78
N MET A 23 0.08 -23.34 -10.32
CA MET A 23 -1.27 -23.21 -10.84
C MET A 23 -1.16 -22.66 -12.27
N TYR A 24 -1.07 -23.57 -13.24
CA TYR A 24 -1.11 -23.24 -14.65
C TYR A 24 -2.56 -22.97 -15.02
N TRP A 25 -3.01 -21.72 -14.81
CA TRP A 25 -4.23 -21.25 -15.44
C TRP A 25 -3.91 -21.11 -16.93
N PRO A 26 -4.57 -21.85 -17.85
CA PRO A 26 -4.45 -21.55 -19.26
C PRO A 26 -4.83 -20.07 -19.45
N ARG A 27 -3.95 -19.32 -20.12
CA ARG A 27 -4.27 -17.93 -20.47
C ARG A 27 -5.56 -17.96 -21.29
N LYS A 28 -6.43 -17.02 -20.94
CA LYS A 28 -7.75 -16.78 -21.50
C LYS A 28 -7.70 -16.71 -23.03
N ILE A 29 -8.85 -17.02 -23.62
CA ILE A 29 -9.28 -16.84 -25.02
C ILE A 29 -8.51 -15.71 -25.72
N GLU A 30 -8.15 -15.93 -26.98
CA GLU A 30 -7.38 -14.98 -27.78
C GLU A 30 -8.08 -13.61 -27.79
N PRO A 31 -7.33 -12.50 -27.59
CA PRO A 31 -7.90 -11.16 -27.40
C PRO A 31 -8.69 -10.62 -28.61
N GLU A 32 -8.69 -11.34 -29.72
CA GLU A 32 -9.41 -10.98 -30.95
C GLU A 32 -10.91 -11.38 -30.90
N GLU A 33 -11.30 -12.37 -30.09
CA GLU A 33 -12.68 -12.89 -30.08
C GLU A 33 -13.60 -12.20 -29.04
N GLU A 34 -13.07 -11.78 -27.88
CA GLU A 34 -13.84 -11.06 -26.87
C GLU A 34 -13.04 -9.95 -26.18
N LYS A 35 -13.70 -8.81 -25.98
CA LYS A 35 -13.17 -7.77 -25.10
C LYS A 35 -12.98 -8.34 -23.70
N THR A 36 -11.76 -8.24 -23.19
CA THR A 36 -11.45 -8.58 -21.81
C THR A 36 -12.31 -7.75 -20.86
N HIS A 37 -12.63 -8.28 -19.69
CA HIS A 37 -13.38 -7.55 -18.66
C HIS A 37 -12.75 -6.17 -18.33
N ALA A 38 -11.42 -6.08 -18.36
CA ALA A 38 -10.70 -4.83 -18.17
C ALA A 38 -11.01 -3.80 -19.27
N GLN A 39 -11.09 -4.23 -20.55
CA GLN A 39 -11.48 -3.36 -21.66
C GLN A 39 -12.93 -2.88 -21.52
N ARG A 40 -13.86 -3.77 -21.12
CA ARG A 40 -15.26 -3.37 -20.88
C ARG A 40 -15.39 -2.33 -19.77
N ILE A 41 -14.66 -2.50 -18.68
CA ILE A 41 -14.59 -1.50 -17.60
C ILE A 41 -14.01 -0.18 -18.11
N ALA A 42 -12.96 -0.23 -18.93
CA ALA A 42 -12.32 0.98 -19.46
C ALA A 42 -13.27 1.77 -20.38
N GLU A 43 -14.04 1.08 -21.22
CA GLU A 43 -15.07 1.70 -22.07
C GLU A 43 -16.17 2.36 -21.23
N MET A 44 -16.63 1.70 -20.16
CA MET A 44 -17.61 2.29 -19.24
C MET A 44 -17.07 3.49 -18.45
N LYS A 45 -15.76 3.54 -18.22
CA LYS A 45 -15.07 4.62 -17.50
C LYS A 45 -14.49 5.68 -18.41
N GLN A 46 -14.86 5.69 -19.69
CA GLN A 46 -14.32 6.66 -20.63
C GLN A 46 -14.84 8.07 -20.29
N THR A 47 -13.94 8.88 -19.75
CA THR A 47 -14.14 10.26 -19.32
C THR A 47 -13.25 11.20 -20.14
N ASP A 48 -13.61 12.48 -20.18
CA ASP A 48 -12.83 13.46 -20.93
C ASP A 48 -11.43 13.65 -20.31
N PRO A 49 -10.35 13.49 -21.09
CA PRO A 49 -8.98 13.48 -20.57
C PRO A 49 -8.54 14.83 -20.00
N GLU A 50 -9.19 15.92 -20.37
CA GLU A 50 -8.92 17.26 -19.83
C GLU A 50 -9.56 17.47 -18.46
N LEU A 51 -10.76 16.92 -18.24
CA LEU A 51 -11.48 17.01 -16.96
C LEU A 51 -10.86 16.10 -15.90
N ASP A 52 -10.34 14.93 -16.30
CA ASP A 52 -9.79 13.93 -15.38
C ASP A 52 -8.29 14.11 -15.09
N LYS A 53 -7.73 15.27 -15.41
CA LYS A 53 -6.32 15.54 -15.15
C LYS A 53 -6.05 15.66 -13.66
N VAL A 54 -5.35 14.66 -13.10
CA VAL A 54 -4.95 14.66 -11.69
C VAL A 54 -3.86 15.71 -11.44
N ILE A 55 -4.23 16.79 -10.76
CA ILE A 55 -3.32 17.88 -10.35
C ILE A 55 -2.96 17.72 -8.88
N ASN A 56 -1.68 17.94 -8.53
CA ASN A 56 -1.27 17.96 -7.13
C ASN A 56 -1.46 19.36 -6.52
N ILE A 57 -2.41 19.51 -5.60
CA ILE A 57 -2.70 20.76 -4.88
C ILE A 57 -2.00 20.85 -3.51
N GLY A 58 -1.26 19.81 -3.12
CA GLY A 58 -0.59 19.73 -1.82
C GLY A 58 0.77 20.39 -1.75
N PHE A 59 1.39 20.27 -0.58
CA PHE A 59 2.79 20.63 -0.37
C PHE A 59 3.73 19.82 -1.27
N PRO A 60 4.89 20.41 -1.67
CA PRO A 60 5.90 19.67 -2.40
C PRO A 60 6.44 18.52 -1.55
N VAL A 61 6.49 17.32 -2.14
CA VAL A 61 7.03 16.14 -1.46
C VAL A 61 8.55 16.21 -1.49
N THR A 62 9.15 16.32 -0.30
CA THR A 62 10.60 16.23 -0.15
C THR A 62 11.06 14.84 -0.58
N LYS A 63 11.93 14.78 -1.60
CA LYS A 63 12.56 13.53 -2.02
C LYS A 63 13.69 13.21 -1.05
N PHE A 64 13.69 12.02 -0.49
CA PHE A 64 14.84 11.53 0.27
C PHE A 64 16.03 11.38 -0.68
N ASP A 65 17.22 11.80 -0.22
CA ASP A 65 18.45 11.53 -0.96
C ASP A 65 18.65 10.01 -1.06
N ARG A 66 18.91 9.55 -2.28
CA ARG A 66 19.14 8.13 -2.57
C ARG A 66 20.39 7.63 -1.84
N THR A 67 21.39 8.49 -1.62
CA THR A 67 22.63 8.12 -0.94
C THR A 67 22.39 7.85 0.55
N GLU A 68 21.72 8.78 1.24
CA GLU A 68 21.35 8.65 2.66
C GLU A 68 20.47 7.43 2.91
N ARG A 69 19.48 7.18 2.04
CA ARG A 69 18.65 5.97 2.15
C ARG A 69 19.45 4.68 2.02
N LYS A 70 20.49 4.64 1.19
CA LYS A 70 21.38 3.48 1.07
C LYS A 70 22.23 3.31 2.34
N LYS A 71 22.74 4.39 2.91
CA LYS A 71 23.51 4.36 4.17
C LYS A 71 22.66 3.80 5.32
N ILE A 72 21.45 4.31 5.52
CA ILE A 72 20.51 3.82 6.55
C ILE A 72 20.23 2.32 6.36
N LYS A 73 19.96 1.89 5.11
CA LYS A 73 19.76 0.46 4.82
C LYS A 73 20.99 -0.39 5.10
N HIS A 74 22.19 0.14 4.89
CA HIS A 74 23.42 -0.59 5.16
C HIS A 74 23.64 -0.75 6.67
N GLN A 75 23.48 0.33 7.44
CA GLN A 75 23.57 0.32 8.91
C GLN A 75 22.55 -0.64 9.53
N LEU A 76 21.31 -0.64 9.03
CA LEU A 76 20.30 -1.60 9.47
C LEU A 76 20.74 -3.04 9.21
N LYS A 77 21.30 -3.34 8.03
CA LYS A 77 21.80 -4.69 7.73
C LYS A 77 22.95 -5.10 8.65
N GLU A 78 23.87 -4.20 8.95
CA GLU A 78 24.97 -4.46 9.89
C GLU A 78 24.43 -4.76 11.29
N SER A 79 23.52 -3.92 11.80
CA SER A 79 22.89 -4.12 13.11
C SER A 79 22.09 -5.42 13.22
N ILE A 80 21.53 -5.91 12.10
CA ILE A 80 20.81 -7.19 12.03
C ILE A 80 21.81 -8.35 11.97
N ALA A 81 22.89 -8.21 11.20
CA ALA A 81 23.94 -9.23 11.08
C ALA A 81 24.59 -9.55 12.44
N GLU A 82 24.80 -8.53 13.28
CA GLU A 82 25.31 -8.70 14.65
C GLU A 82 24.42 -9.60 15.53
N LYS A 83 23.12 -9.66 15.25
CA LYS A 83 22.11 -10.40 16.03
C LYS A 83 21.50 -11.57 15.26
N GLU A 84 22.08 -11.93 14.11
CA GLU A 84 21.47 -12.85 13.14
C GLU A 84 21.18 -14.22 13.75
N LEU A 85 22.10 -14.75 14.56
CA LEU A 85 21.98 -16.09 15.14
C LEU A 85 20.86 -16.18 16.19
N ASP A 86 20.67 -15.13 16.98
CA ASP A 86 19.57 -15.07 17.95
C ASP A 86 18.23 -14.80 17.26
N LEU A 87 18.22 -13.97 16.22
CA LEU A 87 17.03 -13.71 15.41
C LEU A 87 16.58 -14.96 14.62
N GLU A 88 17.51 -15.76 14.10
CA GLU A 88 17.20 -17.05 13.46
C GLU A 88 16.55 -18.01 14.46
N ARG A 89 17.14 -18.16 15.64
CA ARG A 89 16.61 -19.02 16.71
C ARG A 89 15.21 -18.58 17.13
N ALA A 90 15.00 -17.28 17.32
CA ALA A 90 13.70 -16.71 17.68
C ALA A 90 12.66 -16.90 16.56
N ALA A 91 13.06 -16.73 15.29
CA ALA A 91 12.19 -16.96 14.14
C ALA A 91 11.81 -18.45 14.02
N ARG A 92 12.77 -19.36 14.20
CA ARG A 92 12.56 -20.81 14.15
C ARG A 92 11.61 -21.30 15.25
N THR A 93 11.75 -20.75 16.45
CA THR A 93 10.87 -21.05 17.60
C THR A 93 9.56 -20.26 17.59
N ARG A 94 9.36 -19.36 16.61
CA ARG A 94 8.20 -18.47 16.48
C ARG A 94 8.00 -17.54 17.68
N THR A 95 9.09 -17.18 18.35
CA THR A 95 9.11 -16.25 19.50
C THR A 95 9.58 -14.85 19.12
N LEU A 96 9.95 -14.63 17.84
CA LEU A 96 10.38 -13.33 17.33
C LEU A 96 9.27 -12.28 17.50
N ASN A 97 9.57 -11.23 18.27
CA ASN A 97 8.68 -10.09 18.47
C ASN A 97 9.24 -8.84 17.78
N VAL A 98 8.39 -8.15 17.00
CA VAL A 98 8.79 -6.92 16.28
C VAL A 98 8.19 -5.72 17.00
N PRO A 99 9.01 -4.72 17.40
CA PRO A 99 8.50 -3.54 18.10
C PRO A 99 7.62 -2.70 17.16
N LEU A 100 6.30 -2.78 17.35
CA LEU A 100 5.32 -2.12 16.48
C LEU A 100 5.42 -0.60 16.52
N GLU A 101 5.82 -0.02 17.65
CA GLU A 101 5.97 1.43 17.80
C GLU A 101 7.10 1.99 16.92
N GLU A 102 8.24 1.29 16.86
CA GLU A 102 9.36 1.68 16.01
C GLU A 102 9.01 1.54 14.53
N VAL A 103 8.35 0.43 14.18
CA VAL A 103 7.82 0.21 12.83
C VAL A 103 6.86 1.35 12.47
N LYS A 104 5.97 1.75 13.38
CA LYS A 104 5.03 2.85 13.15
C LYS A 104 5.77 4.17 12.95
N LYS A 105 6.81 4.49 13.73
CA LYS A 105 7.61 5.71 13.58
C LYS A 105 8.31 5.77 12.21
N ILE A 106 8.96 4.69 11.79
CA ILE A 106 9.64 4.62 10.49
C ILE A 106 8.62 4.68 9.35
N TYR A 107 7.51 3.96 9.48
CA TYR A 107 6.41 3.97 8.52
C TYR A 107 5.86 5.38 8.30
N THR A 108 5.63 6.09 9.41
CA THR A 108 5.12 7.47 9.46
C THR A 108 6.04 8.44 8.70
N GLN A 109 7.35 8.24 8.83
CA GLN A 109 8.35 9.07 8.16
C GLN A 109 8.54 8.73 6.68
N GLU A 110 8.53 7.46 6.29
CA GLU A 110 8.87 7.07 4.91
C GLU A 110 7.64 6.92 4.01
N MET A 111 6.69 6.08 4.40
CA MET A 111 5.71 5.47 3.49
C MET A 111 4.28 5.99 3.68
N GLN A 112 3.95 6.45 4.88
CA GLN A 112 2.60 6.82 5.29
C GLN A 112 1.89 7.74 4.28
N ARG A 113 2.57 8.80 3.84
CA ARG A 113 2.04 9.77 2.85
C ARG A 113 1.56 9.13 1.54
N PHE A 114 2.26 8.09 1.07
CA PHE A 114 1.94 7.42 -0.20
C PHE A 114 0.77 6.47 -0.04
N HIS A 115 0.73 5.75 1.08
CA HIS A 115 -0.39 4.85 1.38
C HIS A 115 -1.67 5.63 1.65
N TRP A 116 -1.56 6.79 2.30
CA TRP A 116 -2.69 7.67 2.56
C TRP A 116 -3.29 8.24 1.28
N LYS A 117 -2.45 8.65 0.32
CA LYS A 117 -2.92 8.97 -1.03
C LYS A 117 -3.74 7.80 -1.61
N SER A 118 -3.16 6.60 -1.62
CA SER A 118 -3.81 5.44 -2.23
C SER A 118 -5.15 5.10 -1.55
N LEU A 119 -5.23 5.29 -0.23
CA LEU A 119 -6.47 5.10 0.51
C LEU A 119 -7.50 6.18 0.17
N ALA A 120 -7.11 7.46 0.13
CA ALA A 120 -8.00 8.55 -0.22
C ALA A 120 -8.56 8.41 -1.64
N GLU A 121 -7.74 7.93 -2.58
CA GLU A 121 -8.14 7.59 -3.94
C GLU A 121 -9.14 6.42 -3.96
N HIS A 122 -8.88 5.36 -3.17
CA HIS A 122 -9.79 4.22 -3.05
C HIS A 122 -11.15 4.58 -2.43
N TYR A 123 -11.17 5.48 -1.44
CA TYR A 123 -12.40 5.98 -0.83
C TYR A 123 -13.12 7.06 -1.66
N GLY A 124 -12.54 7.51 -2.78
CA GLY A 124 -13.14 8.55 -3.63
C GLY A 124 -13.02 9.98 -3.08
N ILE A 125 -12.24 10.19 -2.02
CA ILE A 125 -12.13 11.49 -1.32
C ILE A 125 -11.65 12.59 -2.29
N TYR A 126 -10.65 12.32 -3.12
CA TYR A 126 -10.12 13.30 -4.08
C TYR A 126 -11.13 13.66 -5.17
N ARG A 127 -11.91 12.67 -5.62
CA ARG A 127 -12.95 12.89 -6.62
C ARG A 127 -14.09 13.72 -6.05
N ASP A 128 -14.53 13.39 -4.85
CA ASP A 128 -15.76 13.93 -4.27
C ASP A 128 -15.55 15.30 -3.60
N LEU A 129 -14.35 15.59 -3.06
CA LEU A 129 -14.04 16.86 -2.38
C LEU A 129 -13.23 17.87 -3.20
N PHE A 130 -12.43 17.41 -4.16
CA PHE A 130 -11.41 18.23 -4.82
C PHE A 130 -11.42 18.09 -6.35
N ASP A 131 -12.50 17.61 -6.95
CA ASP A 131 -12.64 17.46 -8.41
C ASP A 131 -11.43 16.74 -9.04
N ASN A 132 -11.06 15.59 -8.49
CA ASN A 132 -9.90 14.75 -8.88
C ASN A 132 -8.51 15.37 -8.60
N ALA A 133 -8.44 16.53 -7.95
CA ALA A 133 -7.17 17.04 -7.45
C ALA A 133 -6.70 16.24 -6.22
N MET A 134 -5.40 15.99 -6.19
CA MET A 134 -4.77 15.09 -5.24
C MET A 134 -3.75 15.85 -4.40
N PHE A 135 -3.47 15.38 -3.18
CA PHE A 135 -2.37 15.93 -2.38
C PHE A 135 -1.76 14.86 -1.49
N TYR A 136 -0.49 15.03 -1.14
CA TYR A 136 0.17 14.20 -0.15
C TYR A 136 0.01 14.83 1.22
N GLN A 137 -0.47 14.05 2.19
CA GLN A 137 -0.52 14.50 3.57
C GLN A 137 0.91 14.51 4.13
N CYS A 138 1.50 15.70 4.17
CA CYS A 138 2.84 15.95 4.72
C CYS A 138 2.81 16.19 6.23
N VAL A 139 1.64 16.57 6.77
CA VAL A 139 1.43 16.82 8.19
C VAL A 139 0.59 15.69 8.78
N ASN A 140 1.15 15.00 9.76
CA ASN A 140 0.43 13.98 10.50
C ASN A 140 -0.49 14.66 11.50
N MET A 141 -1.76 14.27 11.46
CA MET A 141 -2.79 14.78 12.36
C MET A 141 -3.25 13.60 13.20
N ASP A 142 -3.04 13.70 14.51
CA ASP A 142 -3.60 12.75 15.47
C ASP A 142 -4.88 13.37 16.03
N ILE A 143 -6.01 12.76 15.66
CA ILE A 143 -7.35 13.17 16.07
C ILE A 143 -7.89 12.11 17.02
N SER A 144 -8.47 12.56 18.13
CA SER A 144 -9.07 11.68 19.12
C SER A 144 -10.29 12.34 19.76
N TYR A 145 -11.22 11.50 20.19
CA TYR A 145 -12.42 11.87 20.91
C TYR A 145 -12.36 11.29 22.31
N ASP A 146 -12.75 12.08 23.29
CA ASP A 146 -13.00 11.58 24.64
C ASP A 146 -14.31 10.79 24.60
N PHE A 147 -14.23 9.50 24.89
CA PHE A 147 -15.42 8.65 24.98
C PHE A 147 -15.90 8.55 26.43
N ASP A 148 -14.96 8.42 27.38
CA ASP A 148 -15.20 8.35 28.82
C ASP A 148 -13.99 8.95 29.57
N GLU A 149 -14.04 9.07 30.91
CA GLU A 149 -12.94 9.65 31.71
C GLU A 149 -11.61 8.88 31.57
N GLU A 150 -11.67 7.58 31.24
CA GLU A 150 -10.49 6.71 31.11
C GLU A 150 -10.17 6.33 29.65
N TYR A 151 -11.14 6.45 28.74
CA TYR A 151 -11.02 5.91 27.39
C TYR A 151 -11.12 6.96 26.29
N VAL A 152 -10.19 6.84 25.35
CA VAL A 152 -10.08 7.71 24.17
C VAL A 152 -10.34 6.90 22.90
N SER A 153 -11.22 7.42 22.07
CA SER A 153 -11.45 6.93 20.71
C SER A 153 -10.54 7.63 19.72
N LYS A 154 -9.49 6.93 19.25
CA LYS A 154 -8.56 7.47 18.24
C LYS A 154 -9.14 7.32 16.84
N VAL A 155 -9.03 8.39 16.05
CA VAL A 155 -9.38 8.38 14.63
C VAL A 155 -8.19 7.87 13.83
N HIS A 156 -8.45 6.90 12.97
CA HIS A 156 -7.50 6.37 12.00
C HIS A 156 -8.13 6.43 10.60
N ILE A 157 -7.33 6.22 9.57
CA ILE A 157 -7.87 6.33 8.21
C ILE A 157 -8.69 5.06 7.90
N GLY A 158 -10.00 5.25 7.75
CA GLY A 158 -10.94 4.19 7.41
C GLY A 158 -11.39 3.33 8.60
N ASN A 159 -11.07 3.71 9.85
CA ASN A 159 -11.69 3.04 11.00
C ASN A 159 -13.15 3.49 11.16
N ARG A 160 -13.99 2.60 11.69
CA ARG A 160 -15.38 2.91 12.01
C ARG A 160 -15.47 3.24 13.49
N LEU A 161 -15.95 4.44 13.79
CA LEU A 161 -16.28 4.87 15.15
C LEU A 161 -17.79 4.91 15.29
N LYS A 162 -18.30 4.55 16.47
CA LYS A 162 -19.74 4.62 16.72
C LYS A 162 -20.15 6.08 16.94
N PRO A 163 -21.36 6.49 16.56
CA PRO A 163 -21.85 7.84 16.86
C PRO A 163 -21.81 8.17 18.36
N SER A 164 -22.02 7.17 19.23
CA SER A 164 -21.89 7.32 20.69
C SER A 164 -20.47 7.68 21.15
N GLU A 165 -19.46 7.29 20.39
CA GLU A 165 -18.04 7.55 20.67
C GLU A 165 -17.57 8.93 20.18
N VAL A 166 -18.36 9.58 19.33
CA VAL A 166 -18.01 10.80 18.59
C VAL A 166 -18.97 11.95 18.93
N GLY A 167 -19.67 11.86 20.06
CA GLY A 167 -20.65 12.87 20.49
C GLY A 167 -20.02 14.14 21.06
N LEU A 168 -18.78 14.08 21.53
CA LEU A 168 -18.04 15.17 22.15
C LEU A 168 -17.05 15.83 21.18
N HIS A 169 -16.40 16.91 21.63
CA HIS A 169 -15.42 17.63 20.82
C HIS A 169 -14.15 16.81 20.58
N ALA A 170 -13.65 16.82 19.35
CA ALA A 170 -12.38 16.21 18.99
C ALA A 170 -11.22 17.07 19.49
N TYR A 171 -10.18 16.44 20.03
CA TYR A 171 -8.90 17.10 20.25
C TYR A 171 -7.91 16.71 19.15
N ILE A 172 -7.24 17.73 18.60
CA ILE A 172 -6.25 17.59 17.53
C ILE A 172 -4.89 17.92 18.13
N LEU A 173 -4.00 16.94 18.17
CA LEU A 173 -2.61 17.17 18.54
C LEU A 173 -1.89 17.83 17.36
N LYS A 174 -1.63 19.13 17.46
CA LYS A 174 -0.91 19.90 16.43
C LYS A 174 0.60 19.74 16.62
N PRO A 175 1.39 19.68 15.53
CA PRO A 175 2.85 19.73 15.63
C PRO A 175 3.33 21.10 16.14
N ASP A 176 4.42 21.10 16.90
CA ASP A 176 4.96 22.19 17.75
C ASP A 176 5.35 23.52 17.04
N LYS A 177 5.07 23.69 15.74
CA LYS A 177 5.44 24.91 15.02
C LYS A 177 4.30 25.92 15.03
N VAL A 178 4.61 27.16 15.37
CA VAL A 178 3.69 28.31 15.31
C VAL A 178 3.33 28.57 13.85
N VAL A 179 2.31 27.87 13.37
CA VAL A 179 1.75 28.01 12.03
C VAL A 179 0.24 28.12 12.18
N LEU A 180 -0.35 29.06 11.45
CA LEU A 180 -1.81 29.20 11.41
C LEU A 180 -2.38 28.01 10.65
N HIS A 181 -3.13 27.17 11.37
CA HIS A 181 -3.82 26.01 10.82
C HIS A 181 -5.32 26.25 10.92
N THR A 182 -6.02 26.12 9.80
CA THR A 182 -7.48 26.10 9.76
C THR A 182 -7.95 24.66 9.76
N CYS A 183 -8.85 24.34 10.69
CA CYS A 183 -9.63 23.11 10.70
C CYS A 183 -11.08 23.56 10.63
N THR A 184 -11.69 23.41 9.45
CA THR A 184 -13.11 23.74 9.20
C THR A 184 -13.98 22.55 9.51
#